data_AF-A0A7C5RNN5-F1
#
_entry.id   AF-A0A7C5RNN5-F1
#
_cell.length_a   1.000
_cell.length_b   1.000
_cell.length_c   1.000
_cell.angle_alpha   90.00
_cell.angle_beta   90.00
_cell.angle_gamma   90.00
#
_symmetry.space_group_name_H-M   'P 1'
#
loop_
_entity.id
_entity.type
_entity.pdbx_description
1 polymer ?
#
loop_
_entity_poly.entity_id
_entity_poly.type
_entity_poly.pdbx_seq_one_letter_code
_entity_poly.pdbx_strand_id
1 'polypeptide(L)'
;MRKGGFKLGLIPETHKRHIAEELNEKLMNPVRLVVFTRQIECPYCMHARNLVEELASLSGKIKMEVYDLLADSAKAKEYGVDKVPAVAIIGEKDYG
;
A
#
# COMPACT_ATOMS: atom_id res chain seq x y z
N MET A 1 28.10 15.91 6.21
CA MET A 1 27.96 14.72 5.33
C MET A 1 26.51 14.22 5.39
N ARG A 2 25.63 14.64 4.46
CA ARG A 2 24.32 14.01 4.26
C ARG A 2 24.41 13.18 2.99
N LYS A 3 24.60 11.89 3.16
CA LYS A 3 24.53 10.87 2.10
C LYS A 3 23.07 10.40 2.01
N GLY A 4 22.55 10.19 0.79
CA GLY A 4 21.33 9.41 0.56
C GLY A 4 20.32 10.14 -0.33
N GLY A 5 20.21 9.68 -1.57
CA GLY A 5 19.47 10.30 -2.67
C GLY A 5 17.96 10.45 -2.48
N PHE A 6 17.40 11.31 -3.33
CA PHE A 6 15.98 11.53 -3.62
C PHE A 6 15.09 10.26 -3.43
N LYS A 7 14.42 10.13 -2.28
CA LYS A 7 13.13 9.43 -2.21
C LYS A 7 12.07 10.52 -2.41
N LEU A 8 11.74 10.85 -3.66
CA LEU A 8 10.61 11.73 -3.94
C LEU A 8 9.36 10.94 -3.57
N GLY A 9 8.76 11.25 -2.42
CA GLY A 9 7.48 10.66 -2.03
C GLY A 9 6.40 11.05 -3.05
N LEU A 10 5.51 10.10 -3.38
CA LEU A 10 4.36 10.31 -4.24
C LEU A 10 3.31 11.21 -3.58
N ILE A 11 3.26 11.21 -2.25
CA ILE A 11 2.40 12.11 -1.48
C ILE A 11 3.20 13.39 -1.21
N PRO A 12 2.76 14.57 -1.69
CA PRO A 12 3.43 15.82 -1.37
C PRO A 12 3.44 16.09 0.14
N GLU A 13 4.53 16.65 0.66
CA GLU A 13 4.67 16.96 2.10
C GLU A 13 3.53 17.85 2.63
N THR A 14 3.01 18.75 1.78
CA THR A 14 1.87 19.62 2.10
C THR A 14 0.58 18.85 2.40
N HIS A 15 0.42 17.64 1.86
CA HIS A 15 -0.76 16.79 2.07
C HIS A 15 -0.57 15.76 3.18
N LYS A 16 0.68 15.35 3.48
CA LYS A 16 0.96 14.30 4.47
C LYS A 16 0.36 14.60 5.84
N ARG A 17 0.46 15.85 6.32
CA ARG A 17 -0.11 16.26 7.60
C ARG A 17 -1.63 16.06 7.63
N HIS A 18 -2.33 16.57 6.62
CA HIS A 18 -3.79 16.45 6.54
C HIS A 18 -4.24 14.99 6.45
N ILE A 19 -3.56 14.17 5.65
CA ILE A 19 -3.85 12.73 5.54
C ILE A 19 -3.63 12.02 6.88
N ALA A 20 -2.54 12.31 7.59
CA ALA A 20 -2.27 11.72 8.90
C ALA A 20 -3.33 12.10 9.94
N GLU A 21 -3.75 13.38 9.96
CA GLU A 21 -4.85 13.87 10.81
C GLU A 21 -6.16 13.11 10.52
N GLU A 22 -6.57 13.07 9.25
CA GLU A 22 -7.77 12.36 8.80
C GLU A 22 -7.75 10.87 9.16
N LEU A 23 -6.63 10.19 8.94
CA LEU A 23 -6.47 8.77 9.31
C LEU A 23 -6.55 8.59 10.82
N ASN A 24 -5.93 9.46 11.63
CA ASN A 24 -5.98 9.34 13.08
C ASN A 24 -7.38 9.57 13.64
N GLU A 25 -8.13 10.50 13.06
CA GLU A 25 -9.49 10.85 13.50
C GLU A 25 -10.54 9.83 13.05
N LYS A 26 -10.45 9.34 11.81
CA LYS A 26 -11.54 8.56 11.17
C LYS A 26 -11.25 7.08 11.03
N LEU A 27 -9.98 6.65 11.00
CA LEU A 27 -9.65 5.22 10.92
C LEU A 27 -9.80 4.60 12.31
N MET A 28 -10.97 4.04 12.61
CA MET A 28 -11.28 3.50 13.92
C MET A 28 -10.46 2.25 14.23
N ASN A 29 -10.47 1.28 13.32
CA ASN A 29 -9.86 -0.04 13.50
C ASN A 29 -8.64 -0.23 12.59
N PRO A 30 -7.68 -1.09 12.95
CA PRO A 30 -6.56 -1.42 12.08
C PRO A 30 -7.03 -2.04 10.76
N VAL A 31 -6.35 -1.68 9.67
CA VAL A 31 -6.58 -2.24 8.33
C VAL A 31 -5.28 -2.76 7.76
N ARG A 32 -5.37 -3.75 6.87
CA ARG A 32 -4.25 -4.24 6.07
C ARG A 32 -4.43 -3.82 4.62
N LEU A 33 -3.39 -3.23 4.04
CA LEU A 33 -3.30 -2.95 2.61
C LEU A 33 -2.39 -4.02 2.00
N VAL A 34 -3.00 -4.96 1.27
CA VAL A 34 -2.31 -6.10 0.66
C VAL A 34 -2.03 -5.76 -0.80
N VAL A 35 -0.77 -5.53 -1.13
CA VAL A 35 -0.34 -5.11 -2.47
C VAL A 35 0.11 -6.32 -3.27
N PHE A 36 -0.53 -6.54 -4.42
CA PHE A 36 -0.07 -7.49 -5.42
C PHE A 36 0.73 -6.77 -6.51
N THR A 37 1.92 -7.29 -6.80
CA THR A 37 2.90 -6.69 -7.70
C THR A 37 3.53 -7.71 -8.65
N ARG A 38 4.31 -7.24 -9.62
CA ARG A 38 5.24 -8.03 -10.45
C ARG A 38 6.48 -7.19 -10.76
N GLN A 39 7.62 -7.84 -10.93
CA GLN A 39 8.87 -7.16 -11.32
C GLN A 39 8.94 -6.86 -12.82
N ILE A 40 8.35 -7.72 -13.65
CA ILE A 40 8.42 -7.66 -15.11
C ILE A 40 7.07 -7.19 -15.66
N GLU A 41 7.10 -6.33 -16.68
CA GLU A 41 5.91 -5.83 -17.39
C GLU A 41 4.87 -5.16 -16.48
N CYS A 42 5.32 -4.47 -15.42
CA CYS A 42 4.43 -3.70 -14.56
C CYS A 42 4.96 -2.30 -14.23
N PRO A 43 4.82 -1.34 -15.16
CA PRO A 43 5.33 0.03 -14.97
C PRO A 43 4.79 0.74 -13.71
N TYR A 44 3.56 0.41 -13.30
CA TYR A 44 2.88 1.06 -12.18
C TYR A 44 3.01 0.30 -10.85
N CYS A 45 3.56 -0.91 -10.85
CA CYS A 45 3.71 -1.71 -9.64
C CYS A 45 4.56 -1.04 -8.56
N MET A 46 5.67 -0.45 -8.97
CA MET A 46 6.53 0.30 -8.05
C MET A 46 5.80 1.52 -7.45
N HIS A 47 5.01 2.23 -8.27
CA HIS A 47 4.26 3.39 -7.82
C HIS A 47 3.17 3.01 -6.79
N ALA A 48 2.39 1.95 -7.08
CA ALA A 48 1.38 1.46 -6.16
C ALA A 48 1.99 1.00 -4.82
N ARG A 49 3.10 0.25 -4.86
CA ARG A 49 3.84 -0.16 -3.66
C ARG A 49 4.32 1.06 -2.86
N ASN A 50 4.97 2.02 -3.51
CA ASN A 50 5.50 3.21 -2.82
C ASN A 50 4.39 4.04 -2.19
N LEU A 51 3.25 4.20 -2.86
CA LEU A 51 2.10 4.93 -2.33
C LEU A 51 1.55 4.25 -1.06
N VAL A 52 1.39 2.92 -1.09
CA VAL A 52 0.91 2.16 0.08
C VAL A 52 1.93 2.19 1.22
N GLU A 53 3.22 2.10 0.92
CA GLU A 53 4.30 2.22 1.92
C GLU A 53 4.27 3.60 2.59
N GLU A 54 4.05 4.67 1.82
CA GLU A 54 3.89 6.01 2.36
C GLU A 54 2.63 6.13 3.23
N LEU A 55 1.49 5.61 2.79
CA LEU A 55 0.27 5.61 3.61
C LEU A 55 0.45 4.84 4.93
N ALA A 56 1.10 3.67 4.90
CA ALA A 56 1.39 2.88 6.09
C ALA A 56 2.33 3.64 7.06
N SER A 57 3.24 4.47 6.53
CA SER A 57 4.10 5.31 7.37
C SER A 57 3.37 6.46 8.08
N LEU A 58 2.19 6.87 7.58
CA LEU A 58 1.40 7.97 8.13
C LEU A 58 0.45 7.54 9.25
N SER A 59 0.19 6.24 9.42
CA SER A 59 -0.68 5.73 10.49
C SER A 59 -0.29 4.33 10.95
N GLY A 60 -0.07 4.18 12.26
CA GLY A 60 0.20 2.86 12.88
C GLY A 60 -0.97 1.87 12.80
N LYS A 61 -2.16 2.32 12.37
CA LYS A 61 -3.33 1.46 12.12
C LYS A 61 -3.32 0.84 10.72
N ILE A 62 -2.45 1.28 9.82
CA ILE A 62 -2.32 0.72 8.48
C ILE A 62 -1.12 -0.23 8.47
N LYS A 63 -1.38 -1.51 8.20
CA LYS A 63 -0.33 -2.51 7.97
C LYS A 63 -0.24 -2.81 6.48
N MET A 64 0.97 -2.98 5.99
CA MET A 64 1.22 -3.31 4.58
C MET A 64 1.71 -4.75 4.44
N GLU A 65 1.17 -5.46 3.45
CA GLU A 65 1.67 -6.74 2.98
C GLU A 65 1.95 -6.64 1.48
N VAL A 66 2.95 -7.36 0.99
CA VAL A 66 3.32 -7.35 -0.44
C VAL A 66 3.50 -8.76 -0.92
N TYR A 67 2.82 -9.09 -2.01
CA TYR A 67 2.87 -10.39 -2.68
C TYR A 67 3.13 -10.20 -4.17
N ASP A 68 3.89 -11.11 -4.77
CA ASP A 68 4.03 -11.20 -6.22
C ASP A 68 2.88 -12.05 -6.80
N LEU A 69 2.22 -11.56 -7.86
CA LEU A 69 1.05 -12.23 -8.43
C LEU A 69 1.33 -13.68 -8.85
N LEU A 70 2.53 -13.96 -9.36
CA LEU A 70 2.89 -15.29 -9.87
C LEU A 70 3.52 -16.16 -8.80
N ALA A 71 4.49 -15.62 -8.05
CA ALA A 71 5.16 -16.39 -7.01
C ALA A 71 4.24 -16.72 -5.84
N ASP A 72 3.29 -15.84 -5.50
CA ASP A 72 2.33 -15.99 -4.42
C ASP A 72 0.92 -16.31 -4.95
N SER A 73 0.82 -17.12 -6.01
CA SER A 73 -0.44 -17.44 -6.70
C SER A 73 -1.55 -17.97 -5.79
N ALA A 74 -1.21 -18.71 -4.72
CA ALA A 74 -2.18 -19.17 -3.73
C ALA A 74 -2.82 -17.99 -2.98
N LYS A 75 -2.02 -16.98 -2.60
CA LYS A 75 -2.53 -15.74 -2.01
C LYS A 75 -3.30 -14.92 -3.02
N ALA A 76 -2.79 -14.76 -4.25
CA ALA A 76 -3.53 -14.06 -5.30
C ALA A 76 -4.93 -14.66 -5.51
N LYS A 77 -5.04 -15.98 -5.54
CA LYS A 77 -6.32 -16.70 -5.64
C LYS A 77 -7.23 -16.49 -4.41
N GLU A 78 -6.67 -16.51 -3.20
CA GLU A 78 -7.41 -16.25 -1.95
C GLU A 78 -8.07 -14.86 -1.97
N TYR A 79 -7.38 -13.86 -2.49
CA TYR A 79 -7.88 -12.48 -2.62
C TYR A 79 -8.61 -12.21 -3.95
N GLY A 80 -8.77 -13.21 -4.82
CA GLY A 80 -9.44 -13.04 -6.13
C GLY A 80 -8.69 -12.11 -7.10
N VAL A 81 -7.39 -11.94 -6.94
CA VAL A 81 -6.56 -11.03 -7.75
C VAL A 81 -5.97 -11.77 -8.94
N ASP A 82 -6.26 -11.28 -10.15
CA ASP A 82 -5.75 -11.83 -11.42
C ASP A 82 -4.89 -10.82 -12.22
N LYS A 83 -4.78 -9.57 -11.75
CA LYS A 83 -4.09 -8.46 -12.41
C LYS A 83 -3.23 -7.68 -11.43
N VAL A 84 -2.23 -6.99 -11.97
CA VAL A 84 -1.35 -6.09 -11.20
C VAL A 84 -1.17 -4.74 -11.89
N PRO A 85 -0.90 -3.67 -11.11
CA PRO A 85 -0.91 -3.65 -9.64
C PRO A 85 -2.33 -3.78 -9.07
N ALA A 86 -2.45 -4.39 -7.89
CA ALA A 86 -3.71 -4.43 -7.14
C ALA A 86 -3.44 -4.18 -5.66
N VAL A 87 -4.40 -3.55 -4.97
CA VAL A 87 -4.34 -3.31 -3.53
C VAL A 87 -5.67 -3.76 -2.94
N ALA A 88 -5.65 -4.85 -2.17
CA ALA A 88 -6.81 -5.28 -1.40
C ALA A 88 -6.81 -4.57 -0.03
N ILE A 89 -7.96 -4.03 0.37
CA ILE A 89 -8.14 -3.32 1.64
C ILE A 89 -8.88 -4.24 2.60
N ILE A 90 -8.18 -4.73 3.63
CA ILE A 90 -8.73 -5.72 4.56
C ILE A 90 -9.00 -5.09 5.91
N GLY A 91 -10.28 -4.95 6.23
CA GLY A 91 -10.79 -4.53 7.53
C GLY A 91 -11.30 -5.71 8.36
N GLU A 92 -12.18 -5.42 9.32
CA GLU A 92 -12.80 -6.45 10.19
C GLU A 92 -13.75 -7.38 9.45
N LYS A 93 -14.33 -6.89 8.36
CA LYS A 93 -15.18 -7.62 7.44
C LYS A 93 -14.83 -7.24 6.01
N ASP A 94 -15.34 -8.01 5.07
CA ASP A 94 -15.29 -7.64 3.67
C ASP A 94 -16.26 -6.48 3.40
N TYR A 95 -15.77 -5.46 2.68
CA TYR A 95 -16.53 -4.27 2.30
C TYR A 95 -16.74 -4.18 0.77
N GLY A 96 -16.19 -5.10 -0.04
CA GLY A 96 -16.34 -5.11 -1.49
C GLY A 96 -15.29 -5.92 -2.24
#